data_AF-A0A7K2MG96-F1
#
_entry.id   AF-A0A7K2MG96-F1
#
_cell.length_a   1.000
_cell.length_b   1.000
_cell.length_c   1.000
_cell.angle_alpha   90.00
_cell.angle_beta   90.00
_cell.angle_gamma   90.00
#
_symmetry.space_group_name_H-M   'P 1'
#
loop_
_entity.id
_entity.type
_entity.pdbx_description
1 polymer ?
#
loop_
_entity_poly.entity_id
_entity_poly.type
_entity_poly.pdbx_seq_one_letter_code
_entity_poly.pdbx_strand_id
1 'polypeptide(L)' 'MSWTRGVLAVLAVCVLLLTGSAGCGAGDEGEPEAGDSATPVGRLLDTTDEEGRRYREVDAEQAPEAGIEVQPE' A
#
# COMPACT_ATOMS: atom_id res chain seq x y z
N MET A 1 -1.82 -41.33 -13.78
CA MET A 1 -1.63 -39.95 -14.31
C MET A 1 -2.49 -38.88 -13.60
N SER A 2 -3.06 -39.17 -12.42
CA SER A 2 -3.75 -38.20 -11.56
C SER A 2 -2.86 -37.70 -10.42
N TRP A 3 -1.91 -38.51 -9.96
CA TRP A 3 -1.01 -38.19 -8.85
C TRP A 3 -0.04 -37.04 -9.19
N THR A 4 0.54 -37.03 -10.39
CA THR A 4 1.42 -35.94 -10.86
C THR A 4 0.67 -34.62 -11.00
N ARG A 5 -0.63 -34.66 -11.32
CA ARG A 5 -1.48 -33.46 -11.40
C ARG A 5 -1.71 -32.82 -10.03
N GLY A 6 -1.84 -33.61 -8.97
CA GLY A 6 -1.98 -33.10 -7.60
C GLY A 6 -0.72 -32.41 -7.08
N VAL A 7 0.44 -33.01 -7.33
CA VAL A 7 1.75 -32.43 -6.94
C VAL A 7 1.99 -31.09 -7.63
N LEU A 8 1.66 -31.00 -8.92
CA LEU A 8 1.78 -29.74 -9.66
C LEU A 8 0.85 -28.66 -9.12
N ALA A 9 -0.36 -29.01 -8.68
CA ALA A 9 -1.29 -28.05 -8.09
C ALA A 9 -0.79 -27.49 -6.73
N VAL A 10 -0.23 -28.35 -5.88
CA VAL A 10 0.33 -27.93 -4.58
C VAL A 10 1.53 -27.02 -4.77
N LEU A 11 2.43 -27.35 -5.70
CA LEU A 11 3.57 -26.50 -6.03
C LEU A 11 3.13 -25.13 -6.55
N ALA A 12 2.11 -25.10 -7.40
CA ALA A 12 1.55 -23.84 -7.90
C ALA A 12 1.02 -22.95 -6.77
N VAL A 13 0.31 -23.51 -5.79
CA VAL A 13 -0.19 -22.77 -4.62
C VAL A 13 0.94 -22.28 -3.72
N CYS A 14 1.96 -23.11 -3.46
CA CYS A 14 3.11 -22.71 -2.66
C CYS A 14 3.87 -21.53 -3.29
N VAL A 15 4.06 -21.55 -4.61
CA VAL A 15 4.68 -20.43 -5.33
C VAL A 15 3.83 -19.17 -5.21
N LEU A 16 2.51 -19.26 -5.44
CA LEU A 16 1.60 -18.11 -5.35
C LEU A 16 1.59 -17.46 -3.96
N LEU A 17 1.63 -18.25 -2.88
CA LEU A 17 1.67 -17.75 -1.51
C LEU A 17 3.01 -17.08 -1.17
N LEU A 18 4.13 -17.63 -1.66
CA LEU A 18 5.46 -17.08 -1.43
C LEU A 18 5.66 -15.76 -2.20
N THR A 19 5.10 -15.64 -3.40
CA THR A 19 5.23 -14.41 -4.21
C THR A 19 4.19 -13.33 -3.88
N GLY A 20 3.11 -13.67 -3.18
CA GLY A 20 2.00 -12.75 -2.87
C GLY A 20 2.27 -11.73 -1.76
N SER A 21 3.40 -11.80 -1.06
CA SER A 21 3.69 -10.95 0.11
C SER A 21 4.52 -9.69 -0.21
N ALA A 22 5.01 -9.53 -1.43
CA ALA A 22 5.84 -8.37 -1.83
C ALA A 22 5.00 -7.13 -2.22
N GLY A 23 3.78 -7.00 -1.67
CA GLY A 23 2.79 -5.99 -2.09
C GLY A 23 2.38 -4.99 -1.01
N CYS A 24 2.97 -5.01 0.18
CA CYS A 24 2.62 -4.04 1.23
C CYS A 24 3.87 -3.54 1.96
N GLY A 25 4.29 -2.31 1.62
CA GLY A 25 5.17 -1.48 2.46
C GLY A 25 6.66 -1.52 2.16
N ALA A 26 7.08 -1.17 0.94
CA ALA A 26 8.44 -0.66 0.72
C ALA A 26 8.47 0.83 1.10
N GLY A 27 8.71 1.10 2.38
CA GLY A 27 9.33 2.35 2.79
C GLY A 27 10.83 2.17 2.67
N ASP A 28 11.43 2.69 1.60
CA ASP A 28 12.85 3.00 1.58
C ASP A 28 13.10 4.13 0.57
N GLU A 29 13.81 5.14 1.04
CA GLU A 29 14.27 6.29 0.29
C GLU A 29 15.31 5.86 -0.76
N GLY A 30 14.86 5.67 -1.99
CA GLY A 30 15.74 5.41 -3.12
C GLY A 30 14.91 5.17 -4.37
N GLU A 31 15.10 6.02 -5.36
CA GLU A 31 14.41 6.02 -6.65
C GLU A 31 14.10 4.59 -7.16
N PRO A 32 12.82 4.20 -7.36
CA PRO A 32 12.51 2.95 -8.01
C PRO A 32 12.13 3.19 -9.47
N GLU A 33 12.87 2.50 -10.32
CA GLU A 33 12.59 2.25 -11.73
C GLU A 33 11.13 1.83 -11.94
N ALA A 34 10.58 2.29 -13.07
CA ALA A 34 9.17 2.18 -13.47
C ALA A 34 8.58 0.76 -13.36
N GLY A 35 7.97 0.46 -12.21
CA GLY A 35 7.02 -0.63 -12.03
C GLY A 35 5.71 -0.01 -11.54
N ASP A 36 4.65 -0.12 -12.36
CA ASP A 36 3.24 0.25 -12.12
C ASP A 36 3.01 0.97 -10.78
N SER A 37 3.50 2.21 -10.70
CA SER A 37 3.31 3.02 -9.50
C SER A 37 1.83 3.33 -9.48
N ALA A 38 1.10 2.67 -8.56
CA ALA A 38 -0.26 3.02 -8.22
C ALA A 38 -0.32 4.55 -8.18
N THR A 39 -1.03 5.15 -9.13
CA THR A 39 -0.99 6.60 -9.32
C THR A 39 -1.39 7.21 -7.98
N PRO A 40 -0.48 7.92 -7.30
CA PRO A 40 -0.71 8.27 -5.91
C PRO A 40 -1.95 9.15 -5.84
N VAL A 41 -2.94 8.70 -5.07
CA VAL A 41 -4.25 9.34 -4.97
C VAL A 41 -4.12 10.73 -4.32
N GLY A 42 -4.93 11.67 -4.81
CA GLY A 42 -5.03 13.02 -4.25
C GLY A 42 -4.08 14.07 -4.84
N ARG A 43 -4.46 15.34 -4.70
CA ARG A 43 -3.68 16.51 -5.14
C ARG A 43 -2.57 16.81 -4.13
N LEU A 44 -1.36 17.07 -4.61
CA LEU A 44 -0.29 17.60 -3.76
C LEU A 44 -0.54 19.07 -3.39
N LEU A 45 -0.40 19.39 -2.12
CA LEU A 45 -0.47 20.75 -1.58
C LEU A 45 0.93 21.36 -1.51
N ASP A 46 1.01 22.69 -1.56
CA ASP A 46 2.29 23.40 -1.48
C ASP A 46 2.89 23.37 -0.07
N THR A 47 2.06 23.13 0.94
CA THR A 47 2.45 22.99 2.34
C THR A 47 3.16 21.66 2.61
N THR A 48 4.17 21.70 3.48
CA THR A 48 4.97 20.54 3.88
C THR A 48 4.87 20.27 5.38
N ASP A 49 5.10 19.02 5.77
CA ASP A 49 5.34 18.64 7.16
C ASP A 49 6.74 19.04 7.65
N GLU A 50 7.06 18.69 8.90
CA GLU A 50 8.34 19.00 9.55
C GLU A 50 9.55 18.35 8.86
N GLU A 51 9.32 17.27 8.13
CA GLU A 51 10.33 16.53 7.36
C GLU A 51 10.46 17.06 5.92
N GLY A 52 9.66 18.07 5.54
CA GLY A 52 9.65 18.67 4.21
C GLY A 52 8.83 17.90 3.17
N ARG A 53 8.03 16.91 3.59
CA ARG A 53 7.15 16.15 2.67
C ARG A 53 5.87 16.94 2.44
N ARG A 54 5.44 17.05 1.18
CA ARG A 54 4.20 17.78 0.83
C ARG A 54 2.96 17.01 1.25
N TYR A 55 2.00 17.73 1.83
CA TYR A 55 0.69 17.19 2.13
C TYR A 55 -0.09 16.81 0.86
N ARG A 56 -1.06 15.91 1.02
CA ARG A 56 -1.98 15.50 -0.05
C ARG A 56 -3.42 15.72 0.38
N GLU A 57 -4.20 16.30 -0.51
CA GLU A 57 -5.64 16.43 -0.39
C GLU A 57 -6.31 15.17 -0.94
N VAL A 58 -7.18 14.58 -0.13
CA VAL A 58 -8.04 13.45 -0.50
C VAL A 58 -9.48 13.93 -0.62
N ASP A 59 -10.26 13.33 -1.53
CA ASP A 59 -11.68 13.63 -1.66
C ASP A 59 -12.41 13.32 -0.35
N ALA A 60 -13.43 14.12 -0.04
CA ALA A 60 -14.15 14.02 1.24
C ALA A 60 -14.78 12.64 1.45
N GLU A 61 -15.23 11.99 0.38
CA GLU A 61 -15.78 10.63 0.40
C GLU A 61 -14.74 9.56 0.76
N GLN A 62 -13.46 9.86 0.58
CA GLN A 62 -12.32 9.00 0.91
C GLN A 62 -11.58 9.48 2.16
N ALA A 63 -11.94 10.63 2.71
CA ALA A 63 -11.30 11.21 3.87
C ALA A 63 -11.63 10.38 5.12
N PRO A 64 -10.64 10.07 5.97
CA PRO A 64 -10.91 9.43 7.25
C PRO A 64 -11.71 10.37 8.16
N GLU A 65 -12.69 9.82 8.87
CA GLU A 65 -13.43 10.57 9.88
C GLU A 65 -12.53 10.88 11.08
N ALA A 66 -12.50 12.15 11.50
CA ALA A 66 -11.81 12.59 12.70
C ALA A 66 -12.84 13.16 13.69
N GLY A 67 -12.94 12.53 14.87
CA GLY A 67 -13.78 13.00 15.98
C GLY A 67 -13.00 13.86 16.96
N ILE A 68 -13.70 14.72 17.71
CA ILE A 68 -13.14 15.48 18.84
C ILE A 68 -13.70 14.88 20.13
N GLU A 69 -12.82 14.51 21.06
CA GLU A 69 -13.18 14.07 22.40
C GLU A 69 -12.65 15.06 23.44
N VAL A 70 -13.52 15.49 24.36
CA VAL A 70 -13.19 16.44 25.43
C VAL A 70 -13.09 15.69 26.75
N GLN A 71 -11.93 15.74 27.39
CA GLN A 71 -11.74 15.18 28.73
C GLN A 71 -12.04 16.23 29.80
N PRO A 72 -12.76 15.88 30.89
CA PRO A 72 -12.96 16.77 32.04
C PRO A 72 -11.67 16.92 32.86
N GLU A 73 -11.61 18.00 33.65
CA GLU A 73 -10.52 18.34 34.58
C GLU A 73 -10.62 17.66 35.94
#